data_AF-A0A7S4MZ64-F1
#
_entry.id   AF-A0A7S4MZ64-F1
#
_cell.length_a   1.000
_cell.length_b   1.000
_cell.length_c   1.000
_cell.angle_alpha   90.00
_cell.angle_beta   90.00
_cell.angle_gamma   90.00
#
_symmetry.space_group_name_H-M   'P 1'
#
loop_
_entity.id
_entity.type
_entity.pdbx_description
1 polymer ?
#
loop_
_entity_poly.entity_id
_entity_poly.type
_entity_poly.pdbx_seq_one_letter_code
_entity_poly.pdbx_strand_id
1 'polypeptide(L)'
;MRVWLTLMLVAAAHGLSHRVGAHHARPAHPCRSGLLRCNEDPRQWRKASLAEHEYWWRSGETAADAIEITTFVPTEAWRVGMLPSGRPYLWRPTTDPDDPEVQLWQVGTLETGTRYWFNTDDGAVTLSDPHDLYLGYKEV
;
A
#
# COMPACT_ATOMS: atom_id res chain seq x y z
N MET A 1 -8.27 -52.42 12.93
CA MET A 1 -8.99 -51.93 14.12
C MET A 1 -9.48 -50.52 13.83
N ARG A 2 -10.79 -50.27 13.96
CA ARG A 2 -11.49 -48.99 13.73
C ARG A 2 -11.75 -48.30 15.08
N VAL A 3 -11.51 -46.99 15.23
CA VAL A 3 -12.26 -46.06 16.13
C VAL A 3 -12.00 -44.61 15.63
N TRP A 4 -12.91 -43.99 14.87
CA TRP A 4 -14.00 -43.04 15.22
C TRP A 4 -13.62 -41.55 15.36
N LEU A 5 -14.57 -40.76 14.84
CA LEU A 5 -14.67 -39.34 14.53
C LEU A 5 -15.27 -38.55 15.72
N THR A 6 -15.21 -37.21 15.66
CA THR A 6 -16.23 -36.22 16.09
C THR A 6 -15.97 -35.38 17.36
N LEU A 7 -15.60 -34.11 17.11
CA LEU A 7 -16.29 -32.84 17.45
C LEU A 7 -16.94 -32.57 18.84
N MET A 8 -16.52 -31.42 19.40
CA MET A 8 -17.30 -30.25 19.88
C MET A 8 -17.88 -30.10 21.32
N LEU A 9 -17.79 -28.82 21.78
CA LEU A 9 -18.58 -28.06 22.78
C LEU A 9 -18.32 -28.31 24.29
N VAL A 10 -18.47 -27.38 25.25
CA VAL A 10 -18.53 -25.90 25.39
C VAL A 10 -18.67 -25.55 26.89
N ALA A 11 -18.48 -24.27 27.26
CA ALA A 11 -18.96 -23.56 28.48
C ALA A 11 -18.03 -23.57 29.71
N ALA A 12 -17.90 -22.52 30.53
CA ALA A 12 -18.60 -21.24 30.66
C ALA A 12 -17.73 -20.26 31.47
N ALA A 13 -17.85 -18.95 31.22
CA ALA A 13 -17.84 -17.96 32.28
C ALA A 13 -18.69 -16.76 31.83
N HIS A 14 -19.84 -16.62 32.48
CA HIS A 14 -20.76 -15.49 32.32
C HIS A 14 -20.18 -14.25 33.01
N GLY A 15 -20.33 -13.09 32.39
CA GLY A 15 -20.00 -11.79 32.98
C GLY A 15 -20.66 -10.67 32.21
N LEU A 16 -21.69 -10.08 32.83
CA LEU A 16 -22.65 -9.11 32.33
C LEU A 16 -22.15 -8.04 31.34
N SER A 17 -22.99 -7.87 30.31
CA SER A 17 -23.13 -6.70 29.45
C SER A 17 -23.46 -5.43 30.26
N HIS A 18 -22.65 -4.38 30.11
CA HIS A 18 -23.05 -3.01 29.79
C HIS A 18 -21.80 -2.10 29.87
N ARG A 19 -21.29 -1.64 28.73
CA ARG A 19 -20.71 -0.30 28.60
C ARG A 19 -20.74 0.15 27.14
N VAL A 20 -21.53 1.20 26.94
CA VAL A 20 -21.56 2.10 25.80
C VAL A 20 -20.15 2.64 25.55
N GLY A 21 -19.72 2.70 24.30
CA GLY A 21 -18.47 3.35 23.91
C GLY A 21 -17.90 2.82 22.61
N ALA A 22 -18.53 3.19 21.50
CA ALA A 22 -17.93 3.07 20.18
C ALA A 22 -16.67 3.94 20.11
N HIS A 23 -15.51 3.33 20.28
CA HIS A 23 -14.24 3.86 19.79
C HIS A 23 -13.53 2.74 19.06
N HIS A 24 -13.72 2.69 17.74
CA HIS A 24 -12.76 2.07 16.85
C HIS A 24 -11.40 2.72 17.13
N ALA A 25 -10.56 2.02 17.89
CA ALA A 25 -9.15 2.35 17.98
C ALA A 25 -8.54 2.09 16.60
N ARG A 26 -8.48 3.13 15.77
CA ARG A 26 -7.64 3.14 14.57
C ARG A 26 -6.19 2.91 15.03
N PRO A 27 -5.42 1.99 14.43
CA PRO A 27 -4.01 1.88 14.74
C PRO A 27 -3.35 3.24 14.49
N ALA A 28 -2.63 3.73 15.49
CA ALA A 28 -1.95 5.01 15.44
C ALA A 28 -0.97 5.01 14.27
N HIS A 29 -1.20 5.88 13.29
CA HIS A 29 -0.24 6.16 12.23
C HIS A 29 1.03 6.76 12.86
N PRO A 30 2.21 6.12 12.73
CA PRO A 30 3.43 6.67 13.29
C PRO A 30 3.98 7.78 12.38
N CYS A 31 3.34 8.95 12.41
CA CYS A 31 3.82 10.18 11.74
C CYS A 31 4.93 10.88 12.57
N ARG A 32 5.98 10.17 12.97
CA ARG A 32 7.09 10.80 13.71
C ARG A 32 8.45 10.13 13.51
N SER A 33 9.02 10.27 12.31
CA SER A 33 10.47 10.42 12.11
C SER A 33 10.75 10.90 10.69
N GLY A 34 11.54 11.96 10.56
CA GLY A 34 11.73 12.77 9.35
C GLY A 34 12.52 12.13 8.21
N LEU A 35 12.20 10.89 7.84
CA LEU A 35 12.82 10.20 6.70
C LEU A 35 11.82 9.42 5.82
N LEU A 36 10.57 9.24 6.25
CA LEU A 36 9.54 8.53 5.47
C LEU A 36 8.34 9.44 5.25
N ARG A 37 7.97 9.65 3.97
CA ARG A 37 6.79 10.42 3.59
C ARG A 37 5.56 9.71 4.14
N CYS A 38 4.57 10.47 4.64
CA CYS A 38 3.42 9.98 5.42
C CYS A 38 2.44 9.04 4.68
N ASN A 39 2.82 8.45 3.54
CA ASN A 39 1.97 7.56 2.76
C ASN A 39 2.72 6.35 2.16
N GLU A 40 3.90 6.04 2.69
CA GLU A 40 4.71 4.94 2.20
C GLU A 40 4.54 3.72 3.11
N ASP A 41 3.65 2.80 2.73
CA ASP A 41 3.73 1.44 3.27
C ASP A 41 5.16 0.92 2.98
N PRO A 42 5.95 0.60 4.02
CA PRO A 42 7.34 0.20 3.83
C PRO A 42 7.48 -1.04 2.95
N ARG A 43 6.43 -1.88 2.88
CA ARG A 43 6.39 -3.11 2.09
C ARG A 43 6.14 -2.87 0.60
N GLN A 44 5.84 -1.64 0.19
CA GLN A 44 5.65 -1.32 -1.23
C GLN A 44 7.00 -1.29 -1.95
N TRP A 45 7.07 -2.06 -3.05
CA TRP A 45 8.18 -2.02 -3.99
C TRP A 45 8.26 -0.68 -4.68
N ARG A 46 9.46 -0.10 -4.70
CA ARG A 46 9.75 1.19 -5.32
C ARG A 46 10.75 0.99 -6.43
N LYS A 47 10.54 1.69 -7.53
CA LYS A 47 11.47 1.68 -8.65
C LYS A 47 12.59 2.68 -8.39
N ALA A 48 13.82 2.28 -8.64
CA ALA A 48 14.97 3.17 -8.56
C ALA A 48 15.96 2.89 -9.70
N SER A 49 16.78 3.89 -9.98
CA SER A 49 17.81 3.83 -11.01
C SER A 49 19.15 4.17 -10.38
N LEU A 50 20.15 3.32 -10.58
CA LEU A 50 21.53 3.57 -10.16
C LEU A 50 22.42 3.40 -11.40
N ALA A 51 23.02 4.51 -11.84
CA ALA A 51 23.67 4.59 -13.15
C ALA A 51 22.71 4.16 -14.27
N GLU A 52 23.14 3.25 -15.15
CA GLU A 52 22.33 2.72 -16.27
C GLU A 52 21.45 1.52 -15.87
N HIS A 53 21.40 1.15 -14.59
CA HIS A 53 20.67 -0.03 -14.12
C HIS A 53 19.44 0.35 -13.31
N GLU A 54 18.32 -0.27 -13.65
CA GLU A 54 17.07 -0.20 -12.87
C GLU A 54 17.04 -1.31 -11.83
N TYR A 55 16.55 -0.99 -10.63
CA TYR A 55 16.31 -1.95 -9.56
C TYR A 55 15.02 -1.61 -8.82
N TRP A 56 14.50 -2.62 -8.13
CA TRP A 56 13.33 -2.50 -7.27
C TRP A 56 13.75 -2.76 -5.84
N TRP A 57 13.23 -1.97 -4.91
CA TRP A 57 13.53 -2.13 -3.50
C TRP A 57 12.29 -1.91 -2.64
N ARG A 58 12.25 -2.57 -1.48
CA ARG A 58 11.29 -2.28 -0.41
C ARG A 58 11.97 -2.42 0.94
N SER A 59 11.44 -1.71 1.93
CA SER A 59 11.83 -1.93 3.32
C SER A 59 11.02 -3.09 3.90
N GLY A 60 11.53 -3.74 4.94
CA GLY A 60 10.66 -4.58 5.75
C GLY A 60 9.73 -3.75 6.64
N GLU A 61 8.83 -4.43 7.33
CA GLU A 61 7.83 -3.82 8.20
C GLU A 61 8.45 -3.05 9.37
N THR A 62 9.58 -3.54 9.86
CA THR A 62 10.33 -2.94 10.96
C THR A 62 11.70 -2.44 10.50
N ALA A 63 12.27 -1.50 11.26
CA ALA A 63 13.64 -1.03 11.00
C ALA A 63 14.72 -2.11 11.19
N ALA A 64 14.38 -3.23 11.84
CA ALA A 64 15.28 -4.38 12.00
C ALA A 64 15.21 -5.35 10.81
N ASP A 65 14.19 -5.24 9.96
CA ASP A 65 14.03 -6.10 8.80
C ASP A 65 15.03 -5.69 7.71
N ALA A 66 15.52 -6.68 6.97
CA ALA A 66 16.42 -6.43 5.85
C ALA A 66 15.69 -5.71 4.71
N ILE A 67 16.38 -4.78 4.05
CA ILE A 67 15.92 -4.20 2.79
C ILE A 67 15.97 -5.29 1.72
N GLU A 68 14.88 -5.46 0.98
CA GLU A 68 14.83 -6.35 -0.16
C GLU A 68 15.14 -5.57 -1.43
N ILE A 69 16.01 -6.12 -2.29
CA ILE A 69 16.40 -5.52 -3.57
C ILE A 69 16.36 -6.59 -4.65
N THR A 70 15.82 -6.25 -5.81
CA THR A 70 15.84 -7.12 -7.00
C THR A 70 16.05 -6.31 -8.28
N THR A 71 16.65 -6.94 -9.29
CA THR A 71 16.85 -6.37 -10.64
C THR A 71 15.73 -6.74 -11.61
N PHE A 72 14.82 -7.64 -11.22
CA PHE A 72 13.62 -7.95 -12.00
C PHE A 72 12.40 -7.24 -11.41
N VAL A 73 11.39 -6.97 -12.23
CA VAL A 73 10.15 -6.35 -11.77
C VAL A 73 9.42 -7.34 -10.84
N PRO A 74 9.20 -7.01 -9.55
CA PRO A 74 8.43 -7.86 -8.65
C PRO A 74 7.01 -8.03 -9.17
N THR A 75 6.43 -9.22 -8.96
CA THR A 75 5.07 -9.51 -9.44
C THR A 75 4.07 -8.58 -8.78
N GLU A 76 4.18 -8.39 -7.47
CA GLU A 76 3.28 -7.58 -6.65
C GLU A 76 3.57 -6.06 -6.70
N ALA A 77 4.57 -5.64 -7.48
CA ALA A 77 4.90 -4.23 -7.61
C ALA A 77 3.83 -3.47 -8.40
N TRP A 78 3.45 -2.30 -7.89
CA TRP A 78 2.68 -1.32 -8.65
C TRP A 78 3.49 -0.81 -9.84
N ARG A 79 2.77 -0.56 -10.92
CA ARG A 79 3.28 -0.12 -12.22
C ARG A 79 2.48 1.07 -12.68
N VAL A 80 3.10 1.93 -13.47
CA VAL A 80 2.39 3.04 -14.12
C VAL A 80 1.94 2.60 -15.51
N GLY A 81 0.63 2.69 -15.76
CA GLY A 81 0.05 2.61 -17.09
C GLY A 81 -0.39 3.99 -17.56
N MET A 82 -0.65 4.11 -18.87
CA MET A 82 -1.16 5.34 -19.48
C MET A 82 -2.54 5.07 -20.09
N LEU A 83 -3.55 5.83 -19.67
CA LEU A 83 -4.85 5.82 -20.33
C LEU A 83 -4.74 6.45 -21.73
N PRO A 84 -5.67 6.15 -22.67
CA PRO A 84 -5.70 6.79 -23.99
C PRO A 84 -5.77 8.33 -23.95
N SER A 85 -6.28 8.88 -22.85
CA SER A 85 -6.30 10.33 -22.59
C SER A 85 -4.94 10.93 -22.23
N GLY A 86 -3.89 10.10 -22.09
CA GLY A 86 -2.58 10.51 -21.59
C GLY A 86 -2.52 10.65 -20.07
N ARG A 87 -3.58 10.29 -19.34
CA ARG A 87 -3.58 10.30 -17.87
C ARG A 87 -2.91 9.03 -17.32
N PRO A 88 -1.95 9.15 -16.39
CA PRO A 88 -1.34 7.99 -15.76
C PRO A 88 -2.33 7.31 -14.79
N TYR A 89 -2.16 6.01 -14.61
CA TYR A 89 -2.84 5.22 -13.60
C TYR A 89 -1.87 4.21 -12.97
N LEU A 90 -2.15 3.78 -11.74
CA LEU A 90 -1.40 2.70 -11.11
C LEU A 90 -2.12 1.38 -11.33
N TRP A 91 -1.36 0.32 -11.60
CA TRP A 91 -1.90 -1.03 -11.66
C TRP A 91 -0.90 -2.06 -11.15
N ARG A 92 -1.38 -3.18 -10.62
CA ARG A 92 -0.57 -4.36 -10.31
C ARG A 92 -1.35 -5.64 -10.61
N PRO A 93 -0.67 -6.72 -11.01
CA PRO A 93 -1.34 -8.00 -11.18
C PRO A 93 -1.83 -8.52 -9.82
N THR A 94 -2.98 -9.19 -9.81
CA THR A 94 -3.46 -9.96 -8.67
C THR A 94 -3.23 -11.45 -8.93
N THR A 95 -3.75 -12.31 -8.06
CA THR A 95 -3.77 -13.77 -8.30
C THR A 95 -4.58 -14.13 -9.55
N ASP A 96 -5.59 -13.31 -9.89
CA ASP A 96 -6.36 -13.46 -11.11
C ASP A 96 -5.73 -12.59 -12.21
N PRO A 97 -5.16 -13.18 -13.29
CA PRO A 97 -4.54 -12.40 -14.36
C PRO A 97 -5.54 -11.55 -15.15
N ASP A 98 -6.84 -11.87 -15.10
CA ASP A 98 -7.88 -11.14 -15.81
C ASP A 98 -8.48 -10.00 -14.97
N ASP A 99 -8.12 -9.91 -13.68
CA ASP A 99 -8.59 -8.88 -12.74
C ASP A 99 -7.41 -8.19 -12.01
N PRO A 100 -6.66 -7.33 -12.72
CA PRO A 100 -5.60 -6.55 -12.10
C PRO A 100 -6.17 -5.50 -11.14
N GLU A 101 -5.44 -5.23 -10.06
CA GLU A 101 -5.80 -4.13 -9.19
C GLU A 101 -5.36 -2.83 -9.86
N VAL A 102 -6.28 -1.87 -9.95
CA VAL A 102 -6.08 -0.58 -10.60
C VAL A 102 -6.41 0.51 -9.60
N GLN A 103 -5.60 1.57 -9.57
CA GLN A 103 -5.89 2.78 -8.81
C GLN A 103 -5.86 4.01 -9.73
N LEU A 104 -6.94 4.77 -9.68
CA LEU A 104 -7.05 6.03 -10.39
C LEU A 104 -6.92 7.19 -9.41
N TRP A 105 -5.92 8.04 -9.65
CA TRP A 105 -5.68 9.23 -8.84
C TRP A 105 -6.09 10.49 -9.61
N GLN A 106 -6.73 11.42 -8.91
CA GLN A 106 -7.08 12.74 -9.42
C GLN A 106 -6.29 13.81 -8.66
N VAL A 107 -5.90 14.87 -9.36
CA VAL A 107 -5.18 16.00 -8.78
C VAL A 107 -6.17 17.09 -8.39
N GLY A 108 -6.03 17.58 -7.16
CA GLY A 108 -6.70 18.77 -6.65
C GLY A 108 -5.69 19.83 -6.23
N THR A 109 -6.18 21.04 -5.95
CA THR A 109 -5.37 22.15 -5.43
C THR A 109 -6.07 22.74 -4.22
N LEU A 110 -5.36 22.82 -3.10
CA LEU A 110 -5.84 23.50 -1.90
C LEU A 110 -5.90 25.01 -2.13
N GLU A 111 -6.62 25.75 -1.29
CA GLU A 111 -6.66 27.22 -1.34
C GLU A 111 -5.26 27.86 -1.22
N THR A 112 -4.33 27.15 -0.56
CA THR A 112 -2.92 27.55 -0.44
C THR A 112 -2.12 27.41 -1.74
N GLY A 113 -2.71 26.86 -2.81
CA GLY A 113 -2.03 26.52 -4.06
C GLY A 113 -1.28 25.17 -4.02
N THR A 114 -1.26 24.49 -2.87
CA THR A 114 -0.61 23.18 -2.72
C THR A 114 -1.40 22.11 -3.46
N ARG A 115 -0.73 21.33 -4.32
CA ARG A 115 -1.35 20.17 -4.97
C ARG A 115 -1.53 19.02 -4.00
N TYR A 116 -2.62 18.30 -4.17
CA TYR A 116 -2.88 17.03 -3.52
C TYR A 116 -3.44 16.05 -4.54
N TRP A 117 -3.31 14.76 -4.25
CA TRP A 117 -3.86 13.69 -5.06
C TRP A 117 -4.84 12.91 -4.21
N PHE A 118 -5.98 12.55 -4.80
CA PHE A 118 -6.95 11.68 -4.16
C PHE A 118 -7.26 10.48 -5.04
N ASN A 119 -7.32 9.30 -4.42
CA ASN A 119 -7.69 8.06 -5.06
C ASN A 119 -9.21 8.02 -5.20
N THR A 120 -9.70 7.74 -6.40
CA THR A 120 -11.14 7.72 -6.69
C THR A 120 -11.86 6.48 -6.19
N ASP A 121 -11.11 5.43 -5.84
CA ASP A 121 -11.63 4.12 -5.49
C ASP A 121 -11.82 4.00 -3.97
N ASP A 122 -10.83 4.39 -3.17
CA ASP A 122 -10.85 4.25 -1.71
C ASP A 122 -10.91 5.61 -0.95
N GLY A 123 -10.80 6.72 -1.66
CA GLY A 123 -10.79 8.07 -1.06
C GLY A 123 -9.50 8.43 -0.32
N ALA A 124 -8.42 7.66 -0.48
CA ALA A 124 -7.12 8.00 0.08
C ALA A 124 -6.60 9.34 -0.49
N VAL A 125 -5.88 10.11 0.33
CA VAL A 125 -5.35 11.43 -0.05
C VAL A 125 -3.86 11.50 0.27
N THR A 126 -3.07 12.02 -0.67
CA THR A 126 -1.62 12.23 -0.52
C THR A 126 -1.20 13.61 -1.02
N LEU A 127 -0.11 14.13 -0.45
CA LEU A 127 0.53 15.40 -0.87
C LEU A 127 1.72 15.19 -1.80
N SER A 128 2.07 13.94 -2.12
CA SER A 128 3.11 13.58 -3.10
C SER A 128 2.46 12.87 -4.28
N ASP A 129 2.98 13.07 -5.49
CA ASP A 129 2.46 12.36 -6.65
C ASP A 129 2.63 10.84 -6.45
N PRO A 130 1.53 10.07 -6.44
CA PRO A 130 1.59 8.63 -6.19
C PRO A 130 2.30 7.88 -7.34
N HIS A 131 2.45 8.48 -8.52
CA HIS A 131 3.12 7.84 -9.66
C HIS A 131 4.64 8.00 -9.62
N ASP A 132 5.18 9.03 -8.96
CA ASP A 132 6.62 9.32 -8.91
C ASP A 132 7.43 8.15 -8.32
N LEU A 133 6.84 7.38 -7.41
CA LEU A 133 7.46 6.22 -6.77
C LEU A 133 7.73 5.06 -7.76
N TYR A 134 7.05 5.07 -8.91
CA TYR A 134 7.00 3.95 -9.85
C TYR A 134 7.49 4.32 -11.25
N LEU A 135 7.54 5.62 -11.57
CA LEU A 135 8.03 6.09 -12.86
C LEU A 135 9.52 5.84 -13.07
N GLY A 136 10.28 5.58 -11.99
CA GLY A 136 11.73 5.64 -12.04
C GLY A 136 12.13 7.10 -12.29
N TYR A 137 12.88 7.69 -11.37
CA TYR A 137 13.39 9.05 -11.59
C TYR A 137 14.08 9.11 -12.96
N LYS A 138 13.53 9.90 -13.89
CA LYS A 138 14.21 10.32 -15.11
C LYS A 138 14.72 11.74 -14.94
N GLU A 139 16.01 11.87 -15.23
CA GLU A 139 16.83 13.05 -15.49
C GLU A 139 17.13 14.00 -14.33
N VAL A 140 18.40 13.96 -13.90
CA VAL A 140 19.25 15.16 -13.88
C VAL A 140 20.35 14.96 -14.92
#